data_AF-A0A1Y5GNH6-F1
#
_entry.id   AF-A0A1Y5GNH6-F1
#
_cell.length_a   1.000
_cell.length_b   1.000
_cell.length_c   1.000
_cell.angle_alpha   90.00
_cell.angle_beta   90.00
_cell.angle_gamma   90.00
#
_symmetry.space_group_name_H-M   'P 1'
#
loop_
_entity.id
_entity.type
_entity.pdbx_description
1 polymer ?
#
loop_
_entity_poly.entity_id
_entity_poly.type
_entity_poly.pdbx_seq_one_letter_code
_entity_poly.pdbx_strand_id
1 'polypeptide(L)' 'MVKDGQLAWAKGYGIANNKTKQSVTNNTLFQAGSISKPVAALAALKLVQENKVDLDTDVNQYLTS' A
#
# COMPACT_ATOMS: atom_id res chain seq x y z
N MET A 1 -0.89 -15.55 4.78
CA MET A 1 -2.08 -15.74 5.63
C MET A 1 -1.71 -15.31 7.03
N VAL A 2 -2.52 -14.41 7.60
CA VAL A 2 -2.40 -14.00 9.01
C VAL A 2 -3.54 -14.66 9.77
N LYS A 3 -3.24 -15.22 10.94
CA LYS A 3 -4.23 -15.80 11.85
C LYS A 3 -3.85 -15.37 13.28
N ASP A 4 -4.83 -14.89 14.04
CA ASP A 4 -4.64 -14.46 15.44
C ASP A 4 -3.48 -13.43 15.59
N GLY A 5 -3.38 -12.49 14.63
CA GLY A 5 -2.35 -11.46 14.61
C GLY A 5 -0.94 -11.93 14.22
N GLN A 6 -0.76 -13.22 13.90
CA GLN A 6 0.54 -13.80 13.58
C GLN A 6 0.60 -14.33 12.14
N LEU A 7 1.81 -14.37 11.57
CA LEU A 7 2.03 -14.97 10.25
C LEU A 7 1.89 -16.49 10.34
N ALA A 8 0.74 -17.00 9.93
CA ALA A 8 0.49 -18.45 9.93
C ALA A 8 1.10 -19.14 8.72
N TRP A 9 1.19 -18.45 7.57
CA TRP A 9 1.73 -19.04 6.34
C TRP A 9 2.15 -17.98 5.31
N ALA A 10 3.31 -18.20 4.65
CA ALA A 10 3.76 -17.46 3.48
C ALA A 10 4.64 -18.35 2.59
N LYS A 11 4.37 -18.35 1.28
CA LYS A 11 5.18 -19.06 0.29
C LYS A 11 5.14 -18.33 -1.05
N GLY A 12 6.31 -18.18 -1.68
CA GLY A 12 6.47 -17.74 -3.06
C GLY A 12 6.42 -18.92 -4.04
N TYR A 13 5.91 -18.67 -5.25
CA TYR A 13 5.84 -19.67 -6.33
C TYR A 13 6.30 -19.06 -7.65
N GLY A 14 6.97 -19.86 -8.49
CA GLY A 14 7.41 -19.46 -9.82
C GLY A 14 8.66 -18.55 -9.81
N ILE A 15 8.84 -17.80 -10.90
CA ILE A 15 9.98 -16.89 -11.10
C ILE A 15 9.51 -15.43 -11.13
N ALA A 16 10.22 -14.56 -10.42
CA ALA A 16 9.99 -13.12 -10.38
C ALA A 16 10.51 -12.40 -11.62
N ASN A 17 11.51 -12.99 -12.30
CA ASN A 17 12.17 -12.38 -13.45
C ASN A 17 12.43 -13.43 -14.54
N ASN A 18 11.95 -13.16 -15.75
CA ASN A 18 12.03 -14.10 -16.87
C ASN A 18 13.44 -14.18 -17.50
N LYS A 19 14.29 -13.16 -17.32
CA LYS A 19 15.67 -13.10 -17.81
C LYS A 19 16.63 -13.78 -16.85
N THR A 20 16.62 -13.35 -15.58
CA THR A 20 17.53 -13.87 -14.56
C THR A 20 17.08 -15.20 -13.95
N LYS A 21 15.83 -15.62 -14.23
CA LYS A 21 15.19 -16.81 -13.65
C LYS A 21 15.12 -16.79 -12.12
N GLN A 22 15.21 -15.60 -11.51
CA GLN A 22 15.11 -15.43 -10.07
C GLN A 22 13.78 -15.99 -9.57
N SER A 23 13.83 -16.86 -8.57
CA SER A 23 12.62 -17.42 -7.94
C SER A 23 11.87 -16.38 -7.13
N VAL A 24 10.55 -16.51 -7.05
CA VAL A 24 9.73 -15.71 -6.13
C VAL A 24 9.99 -16.18 -4.70
N THR A 25 10.25 -15.24 -3.80
CA THR A 25 10.41 -15.49 -2.36
C THR A 25 9.34 -14.74 -1.58
N ASN A 26 9.27 -14.97 -0.28
CA ASN A 26 8.37 -14.23 0.61
C ASN A 26 8.70 -12.72 0.71
N ASN A 27 9.83 -12.29 0.14
CA ASN A 27 10.30 -10.90 0.14
C ASN A 27 10.35 -10.28 -1.26
N THR A 28 9.88 -10.97 -2.30
CA THR A 28 9.79 -10.39 -3.65
C THR A 28 8.79 -9.25 -3.66
N LEU A 29 9.21 -8.07 -4.10
CA LEU A 29 8.33 -6.92 -4.28
C LEU A 29 7.54 -7.04 -5.59
N PHE A 30 6.25 -6.74 -5.51
CA PHE A 30 5.34 -6.61 -6.65
C PHE A 30 4.68 -5.24 -6.62
N GLN A 31 4.17 -4.78 -7.76
CA GLN A 31 3.37 -3.55 -7.82
C GLN A 31 2.08 -3.76 -7.01
N ALA A 32 1.89 -2.97 -5.96
CA ALA A 32 0.74 -3.11 -5.06
C ALA A 32 -0.60 -2.70 -5.72
N GLY A 33 -0.56 -1.86 -6.77
CA GLY A 33 -1.74 -1.43 -7.51
C GLY A 33 -2.80 -0.80 -6.59
N SER A 34 -4.07 -1.21 -6.75
CA SER A 34 -5.18 -0.66 -5.95
C SER A 34 -5.12 -1.00 -4.45
N ILE A 35 -4.27 -1.95 -4.03
CA ILE A 35 -4.06 -2.22 -2.60
C ILE A 35 -3.37 -1.02 -1.91
N SER A 36 -2.75 -0.12 -2.67
CA SER A 36 -2.18 1.13 -2.14
C SER A 36 -3.24 2.16 -1.70
N LYS A 37 -4.48 2.07 -2.19
CA LYS A 37 -5.56 3.03 -1.86
C LYS A 37 -5.86 3.15 -0.36
N PRO A 38 -6.08 2.07 0.41
CA PRO A 38 -6.31 2.18 1.85
C PRO A 38 -5.12 2.81 2.59
N VAL A 39 -3.88 2.61 2.13
CA VAL A 39 -2.70 3.26 2.73
C VAL A 39 -2.72 4.78 2.47
N ALA A 40 -3.03 5.20 1.23
CA ALA A 40 -3.18 6.61 0.89
C ALA A 40 -4.34 7.27 1.67
N ALA A 41 -5.48 6.57 1.80
CA ALA A 41 -6.61 7.04 2.59
C ALA A 41 -6.25 7.21 4.07
N LEU A 42 -5.51 6.25 4.65
CA LEU A 42 -5.02 6.36 6.03
C LEU A 42 -4.11 7.59 6.20
N ALA A 43 -3.22 7.84 5.24
CA ALA A 43 -2.35 9.03 5.27
C ALA A 43 -3.18 10.33 5.20
N ALA A 44 -4.19 10.39 4.33
CA ALA A 44 -5.10 11.53 4.26
C ALA A 44 -5.85 11.76 5.58
N LEU A 45 -6.43 10.70 6.16
CA LEU A 45 -7.12 10.78 7.45
C LEU A 45 -6.18 11.17 8.61
N LYS A 46 -4.91 10.78 8.53
CA LYS A 46 -3.90 11.23 9.51
C LYS A 46 -3.67 12.74 9.44
N LEU A 47 -3.65 13.32 8.23
CA LEU A 47 -3.56 14.78 8.04
C LEU A 47 -4.80 15.50 8.55
N VAL A 48 -5.99 14.88 8.41
CA VAL A 48 -7.24 15.38 8.99
C VAL A 48 -7.16 15.40 10.51
N GLN A 49 -6.70 14.30 11.13
CA GLN A 49 -6.48 14.23 12.57
C GLN A 49 -5.50 15.31 13.07
N GLU A 50 -4.53 15.69 12.24
CA GLU A 50 -3.56 16.75 12.54
C GLU A 50 -4.05 18.17 12.21
N ASN A 51 -5.31 18.33 11.79
CA ASN A 51 -5.91 19.59 11.32
C ASN A 51 -5.15 20.25 10.15
N LYS A 52 -4.44 19.47 9.34
CA LYS A 52 -3.71 19.96 8.15
C LYS A 52 -4.56 19.92 6.88
N VAL A 53 -5.55 19.05 6.85
CA VAL A 53 -6.52 18.88 5.77
C VAL A 53 -7.90 18.78 6.41
N ASP A 54 -8.90 19.36 5.78
CA ASP A 54 -10.30 19.24 6.17
C ASP A 54 -11.05 18.47 5.07
N LEU A 55 -11.93 17.54 5.46
CA LEU A 55 -12.60 16.62 4.51
C LEU A 55 -13.71 17.29 3.71
N ASP A 56 -14.30 18.36 4.25
CA ASP A 56 -15.45 19.04 3.67
C ASP A 56 -15.04 20.30 2.90
N THR A 57 -13.80 20.74 3.08
CA THR A 57 -13.20 21.85 2.35
C THR A 57 -13.00 21.51 0.87
N ASP A 58 -13.38 22.44 -0.02
CA ASP A 58 -13.14 22.30 -1.46
C ASP A 58 -11.65 22.04 -1.73
N VAL A 59 -11.35 20.94 -2.41
CA VAL A 59 -9.98 20.51 -2.72
C VAL A 59 -9.17 21.57 -3.45
N ASN A 60 -9.81 22.46 -4.22
CA ASN A 60 -9.16 23.56 -4.92
C ASN A 60 -8.58 24.63 -3.98
N GLN A 61 -8.94 24.61 -2.69
CA GLN A 61 -8.27 25.44 -1.70
C GLN A 61 -6.85 24.93 -1.36
N TYR A 62 -6.57 23.66 -1.64
CA TYR A 62 -5.26 23.03 -1.41
C TYR A 62 -4.42 22.88 -2.68
N LEU A 63 -5.06 22.73 -3.84
CA LEU A 63 -4.37 22.57 -5.14
C LEU A 63 -4.03 23.93 -5.74
N THR A 64 -2.84 24.05 -6.34
CA THR A 64 -2.33 25.33 -6.86
C THR A 64 -2.17 25.38 -8.38
N SER A 65 -2.49 24.30 -9.10
CA SER A 65 -2.38 24.20 -10.57
C SER A 65 -3.25 23.10 -11.15
#